data_AF-A0A3A5MJ73-F1
#
_entry.id   AF-A0A3A5MJ73-F1
#
_cell.length_a   1.000
_cell.length_b   1.000
_cell.length_c   1.000
_cell.angle_alpha   90.00
_cell.angle_beta   90.00
_cell.angle_gamma   90.00
#
_symmetry.space_group_name_H-M   'P 1'
#
loop_
_entity.id
_entity.type
_entity.pdbx_description
1 polymer ?
#
loop_
_entity_poly.entity_id
_entity_poly.type
_entity_poly.pdbx_seq_one_letter_code
_entity_poly.pdbx_strand_id
1 'polypeptide(L)'
;MHLPLWTAFSATPSAVDVPDITPDWNAPFISGLTNIGSFILAGALIFVLIMLIIAFVGVISKGGGSERFQSWSGEWILKILAVAAGLGAVNAIFAFAVGFDFGF
;
A
#
# COMPACT_ATOMS: atom_id res chain seq x y z
N MET A 1 52.17 -33.32 43.02
CA MET A 1 51.38 -33.50 41.78
C MET A 1 50.28 -32.44 41.82
N HIS A 2 50.60 -31.22 41.37
CA HIS A 2 49.72 -30.05 41.49
C HIS A 2 49.09 -29.77 40.13
N LEU A 3 47.77 -29.97 40.02
CA LEU A 3 47.03 -29.53 38.85
C LEU A 3 46.74 -28.03 38.96
N PRO A 4 46.93 -27.27 37.89
CA PRO A 4 46.65 -25.85 37.91
C PRO A 4 45.19 -25.43 38.04
N LEU A 5 44.89 -24.51 38.95
CA LEU A 5 43.56 -23.92 39.15
C LEU A 5 43.21 -22.80 38.15
N TRP A 6 44.04 -22.57 37.12
CA TRP A 6 43.84 -21.47 36.16
C TRP A 6 43.00 -21.86 34.92
N THR A 7 42.46 -23.07 34.84
CA THR A 7 41.43 -23.41 33.82
C THR A 7 40.05 -22.87 34.18
N ALA A 8 39.97 -21.97 35.16
CA ALA A 8 38.74 -21.28 35.52
C ALA A 8 38.32 -20.32 34.39
N PHE A 9 37.41 -20.84 33.58
CA PHE A 9 36.22 -20.12 33.12
C PHE A 9 36.53 -18.82 32.37
N SER A 10 36.77 -18.93 31.05
CA SER A 10 36.39 -17.88 30.13
C SER A 10 34.87 -17.76 30.16
N ALA A 11 34.35 -17.02 31.14
CA ALA A 11 33.00 -16.49 31.11
C ALA A 11 32.96 -15.51 29.94
N THR A 12 32.73 -15.99 28.72
CA THR A 12 32.09 -15.14 27.72
C THR A 12 30.83 -14.65 28.42
N PRO A 13 30.66 -13.33 28.63
CA PRO A 13 29.44 -12.81 29.26
C PRO A 13 28.31 -13.47 28.51
N SER A 14 27.45 -14.17 29.27
CA SER A 14 26.26 -14.88 28.78
C SER A 14 25.83 -14.21 27.49
N ALA A 15 25.99 -14.91 26.36
CA ALA A 15 25.44 -14.45 25.10
C ALA A 15 23.97 -14.25 25.41
N VAL A 16 23.59 -13.00 25.70
CA VAL A 16 22.21 -12.61 25.76
C VAL A 16 21.82 -12.82 24.32
N ASP A 17 21.13 -13.92 24.05
CA ASP A 17 20.42 -14.13 22.80
C ASP A 17 19.44 -12.97 22.73
N VAL A 18 19.90 -11.85 22.18
CA VAL A 18 19.04 -10.72 21.84
C VAL A 18 18.17 -11.29 20.73
N PRO A 19 16.86 -11.49 20.98
CA PRO A 19 15.99 -12.02 19.95
C PRO A 19 16.06 -11.07 18.75
N ASP A 20 16.14 -11.63 17.55
CA ASP A 20 16.08 -10.85 16.32
C ASP A 20 14.80 -10.00 16.36
N ILE A 21 14.97 -8.68 16.44
CA ILE A 21 13.86 -7.74 16.42
C ILE A 21 13.45 -7.58 14.97
N THR A 22 12.61 -8.47 14.48
CA THR A 22 11.87 -8.26 13.24
C THR A 22 10.64 -7.40 13.55
N PRO A 23 10.40 -6.29 12.83
CA PRO A 23 9.17 -5.54 12.99
C PRO A 23 7.97 -6.45 12.72
N ASP A 24 7.09 -6.60 13.71
CA ASP A 24 5.84 -7.34 13.56
C ASP A 24 4.79 -6.43 12.89
N TRP A 25 4.68 -6.56 11.56
CA TRP A 25 3.70 -5.84 10.76
C TRP A 25 2.26 -6.35 10.95
N ASN A 26 2.08 -7.46 11.70
CA ASN A 26 0.77 -7.98 12.08
C ASN A 26 0.32 -7.49 13.47
N ALA A 27 1.07 -6.60 14.10
CA ALA A 27 0.69 -6.01 15.36
C ALA A 27 -0.73 -5.39 15.27
N PRO A 28 -1.59 -5.52 16.30
CA PRO A 28 -2.98 -5.06 16.27
C PRO A 28 -3.15 -3.58 15.89
N PHE A 29 -2.18 -2.74 16.27
CA PHE A 29 -2.15 -1.32 15.91
C PHE A 29 -1.91 -1.10 14.41
N ILE A 30 -0.94 -1.81 13.82
CA ILE A 30 -0.64 -1.74 12.38
C ILE A 30 -1.86 -2.23 11.60
N SER A 31 -2.43 -3.37 12.00
CA SER A 31 -3.64 -3.95 11.39
C SER A 31 -4.84 -2.98 11.43
N GLY A 32 -5.06 -2.28 12.55
CA GLY A 32 -6.11 -1.26 12.64
C GLY A 32 -5.89 -0.09 11.66
N LEU A 33 -4.66 0.37 11.50
CA LEU A 33 -4.31 1.41 10.54
C LEU A 33 -4.46 0.93 9.08
N THR A 34 -4.10 -0.33 8.80
CA THR A 34 -4.34 -0.99 7.51
C THR A 34 -5.80 -0.95 7.13
N ASN A 35 -6.70 -1.31 8.05
CA ASN A 35 -8.13 -1.34 7.79
C ASN A 35 -8.67 0.06 7.45
N ILE A 36 -8.22 1.10 8.15
CA ILE A 36 -8.63 2.48 7.85
C ILE A 36 -8.10 2.91 6.47
N GLY A 37 -6.81 2.65 6.19
CA GLY A 37 -6.20 2.96 4.90
C GLY A 37 -6.89 2.23 3.75
N SER A 38 -7.26 0.97 3.96
CA SER A 38 -8.04 0.12 3.06
C SER A 38 -9.36 0.76 2.67
N PHE A 39 -10.18 1.17 3.64
CA PHE A 39 -11.46 1.80 3.37
C PHE A 39 -11.33 3.11 2.59
N ILE A 40 -10.32 3.92 2.91
CA ILE A 40 -10.08 5.19 2.20
C ILE A 40 -9.67 4.92 0.75
N LEU A 41 -8.74 3.99 0.55
CA LEU A 41 -8.20 3.68 -0.77
C LEU A 41 -9.24 2.97 -1.66
N ALA A 42 -10.06 2.08 -1.09
CA ALA A 42 -11.24 1.50 -1.74
C ALA A 42 -12.26 2.58 -2.13
N GLY A 43 -12.56 3.51 -1.22
CA GLY A 43 -13.45 4.64 -1.49
C GLY A 43 -12.92 5.53 -2.63
N ALA A 44 -11.62 5.79 -2.65
CA ALA A 44 -10.97 6.54 -3.73
C ALA A 44 -11.07 5.82 -5.08
N LEU A 45 -10.85 4.50 -5.12
CA LEU A 45 -11.00 3.69 -6.34
C LEU A 45 -12.43 3.71 -6.87
N ILE A 46 -13.43 3.56 -6.00
CA ILE A 46 -14.84 3.64 -6.38
C ILE A 46 -15.17 5.03 -6.95
N PHE A 47 -14.72 6.10 -6.29
CA PHE A 47 -14.93 7.46 -6.77
C PHE A 47 -14.31 7.69 -8.15
N VAL A 48 -13.07 7.24 -8.33
CA VAL A 48 -12.36 7.34 -9.61
C VAL A 48 -13.06 6.52 -10.69
N LEU A 49 -13.56 5.33 -10.38
CA LEU A 49 -14.33 4.50 -11.31
C LEU A 49 -15.60 5.21 -11.78
N ILE A 50 -16.37 5.80 -10.86
CA ILE A 50 -17.57 6.56 -11.21
C ILE A 50 -17.22 7.74 -12.13
N MET A 51 -16.18 8.50 -11.80
CA MET A 51 -15.69 9.59 -12.67
C MET A 51 -15.25 9.10 -14.05
N LEU A 52 -14.59 7.94 -14.11
CA LEU A 52 -14.15 7.36 -15.38
C LEU A 52 -15.34 6.95 -16.24
N ILE A 53 -16.40 6.37 -15.65
CA ILE A 53 -17.64 6.03 -16.36
C ILE A 53 -18.29 7.30 -16.94
N ILE A 54 -18.41 8.35 -16.14
CA ILE A 54 -19.00 9.64 -16.59
C ILE A 54 -18.18 10.21 -17.75
N ALA A 55 -16.86 10.26 -17.62
CA ALA A 55 -15.98 10.74 -18.68
C ALA A 55 -16.07 9.86 -19.93
N PHE A 56 -16.13 8.54 -19.78
CA PHE A 56 -16.26 7.61 -20.90
C PHE A 56 -17.56 7.84 -21.68
N VAL A 57 -18.69 7.96 -20.98
CA VAL A 57 -19.99 8.29 -21.58
C VAL A 57 -19.90 9.61 -22.37
N GLY A 58 -19.23 10.63 -21.82
CA GLY A 58 -19.03 11.89 -22.52
C GLY A 58 -18.13 11.79 -23.76
N VAL A 59 -17.13 10.91 -23.75
CA VAL A 59 -16.25 10.69 -24.90
C VAL A 59 -16.93 9.93 -26.03
N ILE A 60 -17.79 8.95 -25.72
CA ILE A 60 -18.47 8.14 -26.75
C ILE A 60 -19.71 8.82 -27.34
N SER A 61 -20.32 9.78 -26.64
CA SER A 61 -21.55 10.48 -27.06
C SER A 61 -21.33 11.58 -28.12
N LYS A 62 -20.22 11.51 -28.86
CA LYS A 62 -19.87 12.46 -29.93
C LYS A 62 -21.03 12.67 -30.89
N GLY A 63 -21.42 13.92 -31.08
CA GLY A 63 -22.46 14.36 -32.03
C GLY A 63 -23.88 14.42 -31.48
N GLY A 64 -24.16 13.88 -30.28
CA GLY A 64 -25.49 13.94 -29.66
C GLY A 64 -25.56 14.68 -28.32
N GLY A 65 -24.43 14.89 -27.64
CA GLY A 65 -24.38 15.51 -26.32
C GLY A 65 -23.93 16.98 -26.31
N SER A 66 -23.98 17.62 -25.13
CA SER A 66 -23.45 18.97 -24.90
C SER A 66 -21.95 19.06 -25.20
N GLU A 67 -21.54 20.01 -26.03
CA GLU A 67 -20.12 20.25 -26.42
C GLU A 67 -19.23 20.47 -25.20
N ARG A 68 -19.75 21.16 -24.17
CA ARG A 68 -19.03 21.41 -22.91
C ARG A 68 -18.74 20.13 -22.14
N PHE A 69 -19.66 19.17 -22.17
CA PHE A 69 -19.48 17.90 -21.48
C PHE A 69 -18.47 17.01 -22.23
N GLN A 70 -18.51 17.02 -23.56
CA GLN A 70 -17.57 16.27 -24.39
C GLN A 70 -16.13 16.80 -24.27
N SER A 71 -15.95 18.13 -24.24
CA SER A 71 -14.61 18.73 -24.08
C SER A 71 -14.02 18.46 -22.71
N TRP A 72 -14.81 18.61 -21.64
CA TRP A 72 -14.39 18.23 -20.29
C TRP A 72 -14.02 16.74 -20.24
N SER A 73 -14.89 15.88 -20.76
CA SER A 73 -14.64 14.44 -20.72
C SER A 73 -13.36 14.05 -21.47
N GLY A 74 -13.11 14.66 -22.63
CA GLY A 74 -11.88 14.42 -23.40
C GLY A 74 -10.60 14.87 -22.68
N GLU A 75 -10.64 15.99 -21.95
CA GLU A 75 -9.48 16.48 -21.19
C GLU A 75 -9.22 15.62 -19.93
N TRP A 76 -10.29 15.19 -19.26
CA TRP A 76 -10.19 14.57 -17.96
C TRP A 76 -10.02 13.05 -18.02
N ILE A 77 -10.47 12.37 -19.09
CA ILE A 77 -10.43 10.89 -19.14
C ILE A 77 -9.02 10.32 -18.95
N LEU A 78 -8.00 10.91 -19.59
CA LEU A 78 -6.61 10.46 -19.44
C LEU A 78 -6.05 10.76 -18.05
N LYS A 79 -6.44 11.89 -17.46
CA LYS A 79 -6.02 12.28 -16.10
C LYS A 79 -6.62 11.34 -15.06
N ILE A 80 -7.91 11.03 -15.18
CA ILE A 80 -8.61 10.11 -14.29
C ILE A 80 -8.03 8.70 -14.43
N LEU A 81 -7.75 8.25 -15.66
CA LEU A 81 -7.09 6.97 -15.91
C LEU A 81 -5.69 6.91 -15.26
N ALA A 82 -4.90 7.99 -15.36
CA ALA A 82 -3.60 8.08 -14.71
C ALA A 82 -3.70 8.03 -13.18
N VAL A 83 -4.70 8.69 -12.59
CA VAL A 83 -4.99 8.61 -11.15
C VAL A 83 -5.36 7.18 -10.75
N ALA A 84 -6.21 6.51 -11.52
CA ALA A 84 -6.59 5.12 -11.27
C ALA A 84 -5.36 4.19 -11.28
N ALA A 85 -4.51 4.33 -12.29
CA ALA A 85 -3.27 3.58 -12.39
C ALA A 85 -2.32 3.88 -11.22
N GLY A 86 -2.22 5.14 -10.81
CA GLY A 86 -1.42 5.56 -9.65
C GLY A 86 -1.91 4.94 -8.34
N LEU A 87 -3.23 4.96 -8.09
CA LEU A 87 -3.81 4.32 -6.90
C LEU A 87 -3.57 2.81 -6.88
N GLY A 88 -3.69 2.14 -8.03
CA GLY A 88 -3.35 0.72 -8.15
C GLY A 88 -1.85 0.44 -7.93
N ALA A 89 -0.98 1.29 -8.47
CA ALA A 89 0.46 1.18 -8.28
C ALA A 89 0.86 1.38 -6.80
N VAL A 90 0.19 2.28 -6.08
CA VAL A 90 0.41 2.44 -4.63
C VAL A 90 0.11 1.13 -3.90
N ASN A 91 -1.04 0.49 -4.14
CA ASN A 91 -1.35 -0.81 -3.51
C ASN A 91 -0.25 -1.86 -3.82
N ALA A 92 0.16 -1.97 -5.08
CA ALA A 92 1.17 -2.93 -5.51
C ALA A 92 2.55 -2.67 -4.88
N ILE A 93 2.97 -1.41 -4.74
CA ILE A 93 4.26 -1.04 -4.13
C ILE A 93 4.27 -1.40 -2.65
N PHE A 94 3.18 -1.12 -1.93
CA PHE A 94 3.08 -1.48 -0.50
C PHE A 94 3.03 -3.00 -0.31
N ALA A 95 2.29 -3.72 -1.16
CA ALA A 95 2.25 -5.18 -1.12
C ALA A 95 3.64 -5.79 -1.38
N PHE A 96 4.39 -5.25 -2.36
CA PHE A 96 5.74 -5.72 -2.67
C PHE A 96 6.78 -5.36 -1.60
N ALA A 97 6.79 -4.12 -1.11
CA ALA A 97 7.86 -3.61 -0.28
C ALA A 97 7.80 -4.11 1.17
N VAL A 98 6.59 -4.26 1.72
CA VAL A 98 6.39 -4.58 3.14
C VAL A 98 5.40 -5.72 3.36
N GLY A 99 5.00 -6.45 2.30
CA GLY A 99 3.99 -7.51 2.38
C GLY A 99 2.61 -6.98 2.76
N PHE A 100 2.38 -5.67 2.61
CA PHE A 100 1.22 -4.98 3.12
C PHE A 100 0.16 -4.83 2.02
N ASP A 101 -0.92 -5.59 2.15
CA ASP A 101 -2.06 -5.51 1.24
C ASP A 101 -3.18 -4.70 1.89
N PHE A 102 -3.66 -3.66 1.20
CA PHE A 102 -4.82 -2.91 1.66
C PHE A 102 -6.13 -3.69 1.46
N GLY A 103 -6.12 -4.86 0.81
CA GLY A 103 -7.12 -5.91 1.02
C GLY A 103 -8.54 -5.57 0.58
N PHE A 104 -8.69 -4.69 -0.40
CA PHE A 104 -9.90 -4.63 -1.22
C PHE A 104 -9.75 -5.53 -2.45
#